data_AF-D8KW90-F1
#
_entry.id   AF-D8KW90-F1
#
_cell.length_a   1.000
_cell.length_b   1.000
_cell.length_c   1.000
_cell.angle_alpha   90.00
_cell.angle_beta   90.00
_cell.angle_gamma   90.00
#
_symmetry.space_group_name_H-M   'P 1'
#
loop_
_entity.id
_entity.type
_entity.pdbx_description
1 polymer ?
#
loop_
_entity_poly.entity_id
_entity_poly.type
_entity_poly.pdbx_seq_one_letter_code
_entity_poly.pdbx_strand_id
1 'polypeptide(L)'
;YVSCALGCPYEGNVVPDKVAEVSKRLYSMGCYEISLGDTIGVGTPGSMKKMLEAVMKEIPLSALAVHCHDTYGQALANILTAMQMGVSVVDSSVAGLGGCPYAKGATGNVATEDVIYMLNGLGINTGVNLCAVMEAGNFICTALNKKTNSKVAQASFSTGTIN
;
A
#
# COMPACT_ATOMS: atom_id res chain seq x y z
N TYR A 1 -3.88 1.06 -12.95
CA TYR A 1 -4.40 0.81 -11.60
C TYR A 1 -5.60 -0.12 -11.69
N VAL A 2 -5.63 -1.19 -10.89
CA VAL A 2 -6.74 -2.15 -10.79
C VAL A 2 -7.22 -2.16 -9.34
N SER A 3 -8.43 -1.68 -9.08
CA SER A 3 -9.04 -1.70 -7.74
C SER A 3 -9.62 -3.07 -7.40
N CYS A 4 -9.98 -3.26 -6.13
CA CYS A 4 -10.63 -4.47 -5.61
C CYS A 4 -9.83 -5.77 -5.88
N ALA A 5 -8.50 -5.69 -6.02
CA ALA A 5 -7.67 -6.82 -6.41
C ALA A 5 -7.68 -7.98 -5.38
N LEU A 6 -7.97 -7.68 -4.12
CA LEU A 6 -8.05 -8.66 -3.02
C LEU A 6 -9.45 -8.79 -2.40
N GLY A 7 -10.45 -8.13 -2.98
CA GLY A 7 -11.82 -8.12 -2.48
C GLY A 7 -12.61 -6.92 -2.97
N CYS A 8 -13.91 -7.11 -3.18
CA CYS A 8 -14.86 -6.11 -3.64
C CYS A 8 -15.90 -5.85 -2.53
N PRO A 9 -16.23 -4.59 -2.20
CA PRO A 9 -17.23 -4.27 -1.18
C PRO A 9 -18.64 -4.72 -1.54
N TYR A 10 -18.89 -5.03 -2.83
CA TYR A 10 -20.20 -5.45 -3.32
C TYR A 10 -20.24 -6.95 -3.62
N GLU A 11 -19.23 -7.48 -4.31
CA GLU A 11 -19.18 -8.88 -4.77
C GLU A 11 -18.46 -9.80 -3.78
N GLY A 12 -17.79 -9.25 -2.77
CA GLY A 12 -17.00 -9.99 -1.80
C GLY A 12 -15.71 -10.52 -2.42
N ASN A 13 -15.59 -11.84 -2.56
CA ASN A 13 -14.36 -12.48 -3.01
C ASN A 13 -14.11 -12.25 -4.50
N VAL A 14 -12.93 -11.71 -4.83
CA VAL A 14 -12.48 -11.53 -6.22
C VAL A 14 -11.54 -12.67 -6.59
N VAL A 15 -11.84 -13.36 -7.69
CA VAL A 15 -11.00 -14.47 -8.17
C VAL A 15 -9.71 -13.92 -8.80
N PRO A 16 -8.51 -14.42 -8.42
CA PRO A 16 -7.22 -13.96 -8.96
C PRO A 16 -7.14 -13.83 -10.49
N ASP A 17 -7.71 -14.79 -11.22
CA ASP A 17 -7.68 -14.78 -12.69
C ASP A 17 -8.42 -13.59 -13.29
N LYS A 18 -9.43 -13.02 -12.60
CA LYS A 18 -10.10 -11.80 -13.04
C LYS A 18 -9.20 -10.57 -12.91
N VAL A 19 -8.38 -10.52 -11.87
CA VAL A 19 -7.36 -9.48 -11.70
C VAL A 19 -6.30 -9.60 -12.80
N ALA A 20 -5.84 -10.81 -13.09
CA ALA A 20 -4.89 -11.09 -14.16
C ALA A 20 -5.44 -10.68 -15.54
N GLU A 21 -6.71 -11.03 -15.83
CA GLU A 21 -7.39 -10.65 -17.08
C GLU A 21 -7.39 -9.13 -17.29
N VAL A 22 -7.81 -8.37 -16.29
CA VAL A 22 -7.88 -6.90 -16.38
C VAL A 22 -6.47 -6.29 -16.46
N SER A 23 -5.52 -6.81 -15.69
CA SER A 23 -4.13 -6.33 -15.69
C SER A 23 -3.47 -6.54 -17.04
N LYS A 24 -3.66 -7.71 -17.65
CA LYS A 24 -3.19 -8.03 -19.01
C LYS A 24 -3.76 -7.08 -20.04
N ARG A 25 -5.07 -6.77 -19.96
CA ARG A 25 -5.74 -5.85 -20.89
C ARG A 25 -5.15 -4.45 -20.78
N LEU A 26 -4.99 -3.91 -19.57
CA LEU A 26 -4.37 -2.60 -19.36
C LEU A 26 -2.93 -2.56 -19.88
N TYR A 27 -2.14 -3.59 -19.59
CA TYR A 27 -0.77 -3.68 -20.08
C TYR A 27 -0.72 -3.74 -21.62
N SER A 28 -1.57 -4.56 -22.25
CA SER A 28 -1.70 -4.66 -23.71
C SER A 28 -2.18 -3.37 -24.37
N MET A 29 -2.88 -2.51 -23.63
CA MET A 29 -3.30 -1.18 -24.09
C MET A 29 -2.17 -0.14 -24.02
N GLY A 30 -0.99 -0.51 -23.50
CA GLY A 30 0.20 0.35 -23.46
C GLY A 30 0.53 0.92 -22.08
N CYS A 31 -0.14 0.49 -21.00
CA CYS A 31 0.28 0.86 -19.65
C CYS A 31 1.65 0.24 -19.35
N TYR A 32 2.64 1.08 -18.97
CA TYR A 32 3.98 0.60 -18.63
C TYR A 32 4.04 -0.11 -17.26
N GLU A 33 3.12 0.24 -16.35
CA GLU A 33 3.02 -0.31 -14.99
C GLU A 33 1.56 -0.43 -14.56
N ILE A 34 1.25 -1.50 -13.82
CA ILE A 34 -0.06 -1.81 -13.27
C ILE A 34 0.05 -1.90 -11.75
N SER A 35 -0.49 -0.90 -11.04
CA SER A 35 -0.69 -0.96 -9.60
C SER A 35 -1.95 -1.76 -9.23
N LEU A 36 -1.78 -2.78 -8.38
CA LEU A 36 -2.78 -3.73 -7.92
C LEU A 36 -3.29 -3.33 -6.54
N GLY A 37 -4.54 -2.86 -6.47
CA GLY A 37 -5.10 -2.19 -5.31
C GLY A 37 -6.00 -3.05 -4.43
N ASP A 38 -5.60 -3.28 -3.18
CA ASP A 38 -6.48 -3.72 -2.10
C ASP A 38 -7.26 -2.52 -1.54
N THR A 39 -8.30 -2.15 -2.27
CA THR A 39 -9.04 -0.88 -2.07
C THR A 39 -9.80 -0.83 -0.74
N ILE A 40 -10.16 -1.98 -0.18
CA ILE A 40 -10.90 -2.06 1.08
C ILE A 40 -10.03 -2.55 2.25
N GLY A 41 -8.80 -2.99 1.97
CA GLY A 41 -7.83 -3.41 2.98
C GLY A 41 -8.14 -4.77 3.60
N VAL A 42 -8.91 -5.62 2.90
CA VAL A 42 -9.34 -6.95 3.41
C VAL A 42 -8.39 -8.07 3.02
N GLY A 43 -7.43 -7.77 2.14
CA GLY A 43 -6.43 -8.73 1.68
C GLY A 43 -5.59 -9.25 2.84
N THR A 44 -5.14 -10.49 2.71
CA THR A 44 -4.21 -11.12 3.65
C THR A 44 -3.01 -11.65 2.87
N PRO A 45 -1.88 -11.99 3.52
CA PRO A 45 -0.71 -12.54 2.83
C PRO A 45 -1.05 -13.71 1.89
N GLY A 46 -1.96 -14.59 2.31
CA GLY A 46 -2.40 -15.71 1.49
C GLY A 46 -3.17 -15.31 0.23
N SER A 47 -4.03 -14.30 0.30
CA SER A 47 -4.76 -13.81 -0.89
C SER A 47 -3.88 -12.96 -1.79
N MET A 48 -3.00 -12.13 -1.22
CA MET A 48 -1.98 -11.37 -1.95
C MET A 48 -1.12 -12.30 -2.80
N LYS A 49 -0.59 -13.37 -2.20
CA LYS A 49 0.24 -14.34 -2.90
C LYS A 49 -0.49 -14.98 -4.09
N LYS A 50 -1.70 -15.49 -3.88
CA LYS A 50 -2.50 -16.12 -4.94
C LYS A 50 -2.84 -15.15 -6.07
N MET A 51 -3.15 -13.90 -5.73
CA MET A 51 -3.42 -12.85 -6.71
C MET A 51 -2.18 -12.58 -7.57
N LEU A 52 -1.02 -12.36 -6.95
CA LEU A 52 0.24 -12.13 -7.67
C LEU A 52 0.66 -13.34 -8.52
N GLU A 53 0.52 -14.56 -8.02
CA GLU A 53 0.79 -15.79 -8.79
C GLU A 53 -0.03 -15.88 -10.08
N ALA A 54 -1.28 -15.38 -10.08
CA ALA A 54 -2.11 -15.32 -11.27
C ALA A 54 -1.67 -14.20 -12.22
N VAL A 55 -1.45 -12.99 -11.71
CA VAL A 55 -1.09 -11.82 -12.53
C VAL A 55 0.28 -11.98 -13.19
N MET A 56 1.27 -12.53 -12.47
CA MET A 56 2.64 -12.74 -12.96
C MET A 56 2.74 -13.76 -14.10
N LYS A 57 1.69 -14.55 -14.37
CA LYS A 57 1.62 -15.41 -15.55
C LYS A 57 1.31 -14.62 -16.83
N GLU A 58 0.73 -13.44 -16.71
CA GLU A 58 0.17 -12.68 -17.83
C GLU A 58 0.97 -11.43 -18.17
N ILE A 59 1.61 -10.79 -17.18
CA ILE A 59 2.40 -9.57 -17.37
C ILE A 59 3.72 -9.62 -16.59
N PRO A 60 4.81 -8.98 -17.08
CA PRO A 60 6.11 -9.07 -16.44
C PRO A 60 6.10 -8.42 -15.05
N LEU A 61 6.83 -9.04 -14.11
CA LEU A 61 6.96 -8.57 -12.73
C LEU A 61 7.46 -7.12 -12.63
N SER A 62 8.33 -6.69 -13.54
CA SER A 62 8.85 -5.31 -13.58
C SER A 62 7.80 -4.26 -13.93
N ALA A 63 6.61 -4.67 -14.38
CA ALA A 63 5.47 -3.80 -14.66
C ALA A 63 4.40 -3.87 -13.56
N LEU A 64 4.72 -4.43 -12.38
CA LEU A 64 3.79 -4.57 -11.27
C LEU A 64 4.14 -3.65 -10.10
N ALA A 65 3.12 -3.01 -9.57
CA ALA A 65 3.13 -2.33 -8.29
C ALA A 65 1.99 -2.84 -7.40
N VAL A 66 2.08 -2.63 -6.09
CA VAL A 66 1.00 -2.93 -5.14
C VAL A 66 0.55 -1.70 -4.39
N HIS A 67 -0.76 -1.57 -4.19
CA HIS A 67 -1.38 -0.50 -3.40
C HIS A 67 -2.26 -1.13 -2.31
N CYS A 68 -1.83 -1.02 -1.06
CA CYS A 68 -2.51 -1.65 0.06
C CYS A 68 -3.15 -0.60 0.97
N HIS A 69 -4.45 -0.73 1.22
CA HIS A 69 -5.10 -0.04 2.34
C HIS A 69 -4.87 -0.79 3.64
N ASP A 70 -4.74 -0.04 4.74
CA ASP A 70 -4.48 -0.58 6.08
C ASP A 70 -5.73 -0.61 6.97
N THR A 71 -6.92 -0.64 6.36
CA THR A 71 -8.22 -0.66 7.06
C THR A 71 -8.29 -1.75 8.14
N TYR A 72 -7.73 -2.92 7.86
CA TYR A 72 -7.71 -4.06 8.78
C TYR A 72 -6.29 -4.41 9.28
N GLY A 73 -5.33 -3.46 9.21
CA GLY A 73 -3.97 -3.67 9.70
C GLY A 73 -3.16 -4.70 8.91
N GLN A 74 -3.52 -4.95 7.64
CA GLN A 74 -2.90 -5.98 6.81
C GLN A 74 -1.87 -5.42 5.81
N ALA A 75 -1.76 -4.09 5.67
CA ALA A 75 -1.06 -3.52 4.54
C ALA A 75 0.43 -3.87 4.52
N LEU A 76 1.16 -3.68 5.63
CA LEU A 76 2.58 -4.03 5.70
C LEU A 76 2.84 -5.52 5.50
N ALA A 77 1.99 -6.40 6.03
CA ALA A 77 2.13 -7.85 5.83
C ALA A 77 1.93 -8.25 4.35
N ASN A 78 0.95 -7.63 3.69
CA ASN A 78 0.69 -7.82 2.26
C ASN A 78 1.82 -7.26 1.40
N ILE A 79 2.35 -6.09 1.73
CA ILE A 79 3.51 -5.49 1.04
C ILE A 79 4.74 -6.38 1.19
N LEU A 80 5.05 -6.85 2.41
CA LEU A 80 6.16 -7.77 2.64
C LEU A 80 6.01 -9.04 1.80
N THR A 81 4.78 -9.59 1.71
CA THR A 81 4.49 -10.75 0.87
C THR A 81 4.73 -10.46 -0.61
N ALA A 82 4.26 -9.31 -1.11
CA ALA A 82 4.48 -8.90 -2.49
C ALA A 82 5.98 -8.74 -2.82
N MET A 83 6.74 -8.16 -1.90
CA MET A 83 8.19 -8.01 -2.03
C MET A 83 8.92 -9.35 -2.02
N GLN A 84 8.50 -10.31 -1.18
CA GLN A 84 9.04 -11.67 -1.19
C GLN A 84 8.77 -12.39 -2.53
N MET A 85 7.73 -11.98 -3.26
CA MET A 85 7.45 -12.43 -4.62
C MET A 85 8.15 -11.61 -5.71
N GLY A 86 8.95 -10.62 -5.31
CA GLY A 86 9.80 -9.81 -6.18
C GLY A 86 9.19 -8.50 -6.67
N VAL A 87 8.02 -8.09 -6.17
CA VAL A 87 7.48 -6.76 -6.46
C VAL A 87 8.38 -5.70 -5.82
N SER A 88 8.79 -4.69 -6.60
CA SER A 88 9.72 -3.65 -6.16
C SER A 88 9.11 -2.24 -6.13
N VAL A 89 7.82 -2.09 -6.45
CA VAL A 89 7.09 -0.82 -6.45
C VAL A 89 5.87 -0.93 -5.54
N VAL A 90 5.76 -0.01 -4.57
CA VAL A 90 4.72 -0.01 -3.54
C VAL A 90 4.16 1.39 -3.40
N ASP A 91 2.84 1.51 -3.54
CA ASP A 91 2.12 2.75 -3.32
C ASP A 91 1.83 2.94 -1.82
N SER A 92 1.95 4.17 -1.34
CA SER A 92 1.66 4.55 0.05
C SER A 92 1.22 6.01 0.12
N SER A 93 0.75 6.46 1.29
CA SER A 93 0.38 7.86 1.50
C SER A 93 1.03 8.44 2.75
N VAL A 94 1.57 9.65 2.64
CA VAL A 94 2.20 10.37 3.77
C VAL A 94 1.23 10.46 4.94
N ALA A 95 1.70 10.23 6.16
CA ALA A 95 0.90 10.21 7.39
C ALA A 95 -0.31 9.26 7.36
N GLY A 96 -0.33 8.30 6.44
CA GLY A 96 -1.50 7.45 6.17
C GLY A 96 -2.72 8.26 5.76
N LEU A 97 -2.52 9.31 4.95
CA LEU A 97 -3.60 10.11 4.40
C LEU A 97 -4.49 9.26 3.48
N GLY A 98 -5.77 9.62 3.47
CA GLY A 98 -6.81 8.84 2.83
C GLY A 98 -7.86 8.41 3.86
N GLY A 99 -8.66 7.42 3.49
CA GLY A 99 -9.84 7.04 4.25
C GLY A 99 -11.03 7.94 3.93
N CYS A 100 -12.23 7.38 4.06
CA CYS A 100 -13.46 8.08 3.75
C CYS A 100 -14.01 8.71 5.03
N PRO A 101 -14.23 10.04 5.11
CA PRO A 101 -14.86 10.67 6.27
C PRO A 101 -16.27 10.13 6.53
N TYR A 102 -16.90 9.49 5.54
CA TYR A 102 -18.22 8.85 5.64
C TYR A 102 -18.16 7.37 6.05
N ALA A 103 -16.98 6.71 6.03
CA ALA A 103 -16.80 5.34 6.47
C ALA A 103 -16.00 5.29 7.79
N LYS A 104 -16.72 5.38 8.91
CA LYS A 104 -16.12 5.33 10.26
C LYS A 104 -15.25 4.08 10.42
N GLY A 105 -13.95 4.27 10.58
CA GLY A 105 -12.97 3.20 10.85
C GLY A 105 -12.07 2.81 9.68
N ALA A 106 -12.33 3.30 8.46
CA ALA A 106 -11.41 3.08 7.34
C ALA A 106 -10.19 4.02 7.46
N THR A 107 -9.07 3.49 7.94
CA THR A 107 -7.77 4.21 7.99
C THR A 107 -7.31 4.65 6.60
N GLY A 108 -7.66 3.87 5.56
CA GLY A 108 -7.34 4.19 4.17
C GLY A 108 -5.99 3.62 3.76
N ASN A 109 -5.14 4.42 3.13
CA ASN A 109 -3.84 3.97 2.63
C ASN A 109 -2.89 3.60 3.78
N VAL A 110 -1.93 2.71 3.49
CA VAL A 110 -0.77 2.52 4.35
C VAL A 110 0.04 3.82 4.46
N ALA A 111 0.57 4.10 5.66
CA ALA A 111 1.42 5.26 5.89
C ALA A 111 2.81 5.08 5.27
N THR A 112 3.27 6.05 4.49
CA THR A 112 4.59 6.02 3.84
C THR A 112 5.73 5.87 4.86
N GLU A 113 5.64 6.53 6.00
CA GLU A 113 6.61 6.44 7.09
C GLU A 113 6.75 5.02 7.62
N ASP A 114 5.63 4.31 7.77
CA ASP A 114 5.60 2.95 8.31
C ASP A 114 6.19 1.95 7.28
N VAL A 115 5.96 2.19 5.98
CA VAL A 115 6.61 1.43 4.90
C VAL A 115 8.12 1.68 4.89
N ILE A 116 8.56 2.94 4.89
CA ILE A 116 9.99 3.29 4.88
C ILE A 116 10.69 2.71 6.11
N TYR A 117 10.06 2.79 7.28
CA TYR A 117 10.62 2.22 8.51
C TYR A 117 10.86 0.71 8.39
N MET A 118 9.87 -0.04 7.87
CA MET A 118 10.03 -1.46 7.59
C MET A 118 11.17 -1.72 6.60
N LEU A 119 11.22 -0.97 5.49
CA LEU A 119 12.22 -1.15 4.43
C LEU A 119 13.64 -0.85 4.94
N ASN A 120 13.81 0.23 5.72
CA ASN A 120 15.08 0.56 6.35
C ASN A 120 15.53 -0.55 7.32
N GLY A 121 14.61 -1.07 8.14
CA GLY A 121 14.88 -2.19 9.04
C GLY A 121 15.26 -3.49 8.33
N LEU A 122 14.76 -3.70 7.11
CA LEU A 122 15.12 -4.82 6.23
C LEU A 122 16.43 -4.57 5.45
N GLY A 123 17.04 -3.39 5.57
CA GLY A 123 18.25 -3.03 4.82
C GLY A 123 17.99 -2.71 3.34
N ILE A 124 16.75 -2.39 2.97
CA ILE A 124 16.35 -2.09 1.58
C ILE A 124 16.39 -0.58 1.38
N ASN A 125 17.26 -0.13 0.47
CA ASN A 125 17.40 1.29 0.17
C ASN A 125 16.27 1.79 -0.74
N THR A 126 15.54 2.81 -0.26
CA THR A 126 14.51 3.51 -1.03
C THR A 126 14.99 4.84 -1.61
N GLY A 127 16.11 5.38 -1.10
CA GLY A 127 16.56 6.75 -1.37
C GLY A 127 15.71 7.85 -0.69
N VAL A 128 14.75 7.49 0.17
CA VAL A 128 13.86 8.45 0.83
C VAL A 128 14.31 8.73 2.26
N ASN A 129 14.38 10.01 2.62
CA ASN A 129 14.68 10.44 4.00
C ASN A 129 13.41 10.37 4.87
N LEU A 130 13.40 9.46 5.85
CA LEU A 130 12.26 9.24 6.74
C LEU A 130 11.88 10.51 7.53
N CYS A 131 12.86 11.24 8.07
CA CYS A 131 12.61 12.46 8.85
C CYS A 131 11.92 13.53 7.98
N ALA A 132 12.38 13.73 6.74
CA ALA A 132 11.76 14.67 5.82
C ALA A 132 10.31 14.30 5.47
N VAL A 133 10.01 12.99 5.34
CA VAL A 133 8.63 12.51 5.12
C VAL A 133 7.77 12.77 6.35
N MET A 134 8.29 12.54 7.56
CA MET A 134 7.58 12.82 8.81
C MET A 134 7.27 14.31 8.98
N GLU A 135 8.19 15.20 8.60
CA GLU A 135 7.96 16.65 8.59
C GLU A 135 6.85 17.04 7.61
N ALA A 136 6.88 16.49 6.39
CA ALA A 136 5.83 16.69 5.40
C ALA A 136 4.46 16.17 5.89
N GLY A 137 4.44 15.00 6.55
CA GLY A 137 3.27 14.43 7.19
C GLY A 137 2.71 15.33 8.30
N ASN A 138 3.56 15.86 9.17
CA ASN A 138 3.16 16.77 10.23
C ASN A 138 2.57 18.08 9.67
N PHE A 139 3.19 18.65 8.62
CA PHE A 139 2.69 19.84 7.95
C PHE A 139 1.25 19.64 7.45
N ILE A 140 0.99 18.58 6.68
CA ILE A 140 -0.33 18.35 6.09
C ILE A 140 -1.38 17.94 7.14
N CYS A 141 -0.99 17.15 8.14
CA CYS A 141 -1.87 16.82 9.27
C CYS A 141 -2.29 18.07 10.05
N THR A 142 -1.36 19.00 10.30
CA THR A 142 -1.66 20.28 10.95
C THR A 142 -2.63 21.11 10.11
N ALA A 143 -2.36 21.25 8.80
CA ALA A 143 -3.21 22.02 7.89
C ALA A 143 -4.63 21.45 7.77
N LEU A 144 -4.79 20.13 7.84
CA LEU A 144 -6.08 19.44 7.79
C LEU A 144 -6.77 19.32 9.16
N ASN A 145 -6.14 19.79 10.23
CA ASN A 145 -6.58 19.56 11.61
C ASN A 145 -6.88 18.07 11.89
N LYS A 146 -5.97 17.19 11.47
CA LYS A 146 -6.05 15.74 11.62
C LYS A 146 -4.81 15.21 12.33
N LYS A 147 -4.96 14.12 13.07
CA LYS A 147 -3.82 13.36 13.59
C LYS A 147 -3.24 12.47 12.49
N THR A 148 -1.93 12.25 12.53
CA THR A 148 -1.26 11.27 11.65
C THR A 148 -1.74 9.85 11.96
N ASN A 149 -1.91 9.02 10.91
CA ASN A 149 -2.14 7.59 11.04
C ASN A 149 -0.84 6.77 11.07
N SER A 150 0.32 7.38 10.75
CA SER A 150 1.61 6.70 10.87
C SER A 150 1.92 6.35 12.31
N LYS A 151 2.21 5.07 12.56
CA LYS A 151 2.63 4.58 13.87
C LYS A 151 4.05 5.04 14.22
N VAL A 152 4.93 5.11 13.23
CA VAL A 152 6.29 5.61 13.38
C VAL A 152 6.27 7.08 13.82
N ALA A 153 5.50 7.93 13.12
CA ALA A 153 5.37 9.33 13.47
C ALA A 153 4.82 9.53 14.90
N GLN A 154 3.78 8.77 15.28
CA GLN A 154 3.23 8.81 16.64
C GLN A 154 4.28 8.46 17.70
N ALA A 155 5.08 7.43 17.47
CA ALA A 155 6.13 7.01 18.40
C ALA A 155 7.24 8.06 18.54
N SER A 156 7.68 8.67 17.43
CA SER A 156 8.78 9.64 17.45
C SER A 156 8.38 11.01 18.00
N PHE A 157 7.16 11.50 17.73
CA PHE A 157 6.72 12.80 18.29
C PHE A 157 6.47 12.73 19.81
N SER A 158 6.27 11.54 20.36
CA SER A 158 6.07 11.33 21.80
C SER A 158 7.36 11.47 22.62
N THR A 159 8.52 11.31 22.00
CA THR A 159 9.83 11.30 22.69
C THR A 159 10.61 12.60 22.56
N GLY A 160 10.04 13.63 21.90
CA GLY A 160 10.69 14.93 21.73
C GLY A 160 12.03 14.90 20.96
N THR A 161 12.36 13.77 20.34
CA THR A 161 13.65 13.57 19.70
C THR A 161 13.42 13.12 18.25
N ILE A 162 13.59 14.06 17.32
CA ILE A 162 13.78 13.76 15.91
C ILE A 162 15.30 13.66 15.75
N ASN A 163 15.85 12.44 15.86
CA ASN A 163 17.24 12.17 15.51
C ASN A 163 17.29 11.54 14.13
#